data_AF-A0A5M1DZ92-F1
#
_entry.id   AF-A0A5M1DZ92-F1
#
_cell.length_a   1.000
_cell.length_b   1.000
_cell.length_c   1.000
_cell.angle_alpha   90.00
_cell.angle_beta   90.00
_cell.angle_gamma   90.00
#
_symmetry.space_group_name_H-M   'P 1'
#
loop_
_entity.id
_entity.type
_entity.pdbx_description
1 polymer ?
#
loop_
_entity_poly.entity_id
_entity_poly.type
_entity_poly.pdbx_seq_one_letter_code
_entity_poly.pdbx_strand_id
1 'polypeptide(L)'
;MQVNTYANVASITHAVSNKKANVESSTQTMNLQSANLKDEETLNKLNSLGGKGLSQLYFMEFAQQSMNAIFGNTNAQAGVSNLLGGTAESILSKIDFAGLGYMGKSPLAMNQDELKELVGENGFFGVANTANRIADFVIQGAGDDPQKLQKGFEGMKKGFEEAQNLWGGKLPQISQDTINQALEKVSKRIDELGGQTLNLEA
;
A
#
# COMPACT_ATOMS: atom_id res chain seq x y z
N MET A 1 23.45 40.58 40.12
CA MET A 1 22.73 40.01 41.28
C MET A 1 21.60 39.14 40.77
N GLN A 2 21.59 37.87 41.15
CA GLN A 2 20.41 37.00 41.06
C GLN A 2 19.44 37.36 42.19
N VAL A 3 18.12 37.23 41.96
CA VAL A 3 17.19 36.58 42.91
C VAL A 3 15.88 36.19 42.22
N ASN A 4 15.47 34.94 42.49
CA ASN A 4 14.25 34.20 42.11
C ASN A 4 12.94 34.87 42.57
N THR A 5 11.77 34.40 42.05
CA THR A 5 10.67 33.81 42.87
C THR A 5 9.34 33.56 42.12
N TYR A 6 9.01 32.26 42.03
CA TYR A 6 7.75 31.49 42.06
C TYR A 6 6.53 31.76 41.15
N ALA A 7 6.14 30.67 40.47
CA ALA A 7 4.84 30.38 39.91
C ALA A 7 3.75 30.22 41.00
N ASN A 8 2.54 30.66 40.70
CA ASN A 8 1.30 30.27 41.37
C ASN A 8 0.10 30.63 40.49
N VAL A 9 -0.61 29.63 39.97
CA VAL A 9 -2.05 29.74 39.76
C VAL A 9 -2.69 28.46 40.24
N ALA A 10 -3.36 28.62 41.38
CA ALA A 10 -3.98 27.59 42.18
C ALA A 10 -5.31 27.13 41.58
N SER A 11 -5.56 25.85 41.78
CA SER A 11 -6.84 25.17 41.88
C SER A 11 -7.88 25.95 42.69
N ILE A 12 -9.10 26.09 42.17
CA ILE A 12 -10.32 26.21 42.99
C ILE A 12 -11.38 25.25 42.45
N THR A 13 -11.53 24.17 43.20
CA THR A 13 -12.66 23.25 43.24
C THR A 13 -13.88 23.95 43.86
N HIS A 14 -15.07 23.77 43.30
CA HIS A 14 -16.29 23.68 44.10
C HIS A 14 -17.12 22.48 43.62
N ALA A 15 -17.23 21.52 44.54
CA ALA A 15 -18.12 20.37 44.45
C ALA A 15 -19.46 20.72 45.11
N VAL A 16 -20.58 20.26 44.52
CA VAL A 16 -21.74 19.82 45.31
C VAL A 16 -22.26 18.50 44.72
N SER A 17 -22.33 17.53 45.62
CA SER A 17 -22.71 16.14 45.49
C SER A 17 -24.24 15.95 45.40
N ASN A 18 -24.76 15.00 44.60
CA ASN A 18 -25.13 13.65 45.08
C ASN A 18 -25.98 12.84 44.06
N LYS A 19 -25.77 11.51 44.08
CA LYS A 19 -26.74 10.41 43.83
C LYS A 19 -26.77 9.66 42.47
N LYS A 20 -25.80 8.74 42.31
CA LYS A 20 -25.91 7.27 42.05
C LYS A 20 -27.01 6.73 41.09
N ALA A 21 -26.63 6.25 39.91
CA ALA A 21 -27.19 5.05 39.22
C ALA A 21 -26.27 4.69 38.01
N ASN A 22 -25.46 3.64 38.15
CA ASN A 22 -25.58 2.32 37.51
C ASN A 22 -25.19 2.31 36.01
N VAL A 23 -24.10 1.59 35.73
CA VAL A 23 -23.60 1.24 34.40
C VAL A 23 -24.47 0.11 33.86
N GLU A 24 -25.20 0.33 32.76
CA GLU A 24 -25.71 -0.73 31.91
C GLU A 24 -25.43 -0.41 30.44
N SER A 25 -24.84 -1.41 29.79
CA SER A 25 -24.51 -1.49 28.38
C SER A 25 -25.77 -1.62 27.53
N SER A 26 -25.92 -0.76 26.53
CA SER A 26 -26.75 -1.07 25.36
C SER A 26 -26.32 -0.21 24.16
N THR A 27 -25.44 -0.78 23.34
CA THR A 27 -25.19 -0.36 21.96
C THR A 27 -26.47 -0.57 21.15
N GLN A 28 -27.20 0.51 20.83
CA GLN A 28 -28.24 0.47 19.81
C GLN A 28 -27.74 1.18 18.55
N THR A 29 -27.27 0.38 17.60
CA THR A 29 -27.04 0.75 16.21
C THR A 29 -28.40 1.03 15.57
N MET A 30 -28.76 2.30 15.32
CA MET A 30 -29.89 2.60 14.44
C MET A 30 -29.39 2.72 13.00
N ASN A 31 -29.63 1.66 12.22
CA ASN A 31 -29.61 1.73 10.76
C ASN A 31 -30.90 2.42 10.30
N LEU A 32 -30.81 3.68 9.89
CA LEU A 32 -31.91 4.38 9.21
C LEU A 32 -31.71 4.28 7.70
N GLN A 33 -31.93 3.08 7.18
CA GLN A 33 -32.18 2.90 5.77
C GLN A 33 -33.58 3.47 5.48
N SER A 34 -33.61 4.56 4.72
CA SER A 34 -34.82 5.13 4.06
C SER A 34 -35.91 5.68 4.98
N ALA A 35 -35.75 6.91 5.47
CA ALA A 35 -36.86 7.66 6.07
C ALA A 35 -37.65 8.43 4.99
N ASN A 36 -38.88 8.00 4.75
CA ASN A 36 -39.88 8.75 3.97
C ASN A 36 -40.26 10.01 4.78
N LEU A 37 -40.11 11.20 4.20
CA LEU A 37 -40.21 12.51 4.87
C LEU A 37 -41.64 12.93 5.27
N LYS A 38 -42.53 11.98 5.61
CA LYS A 38 -43.94 12.26 5.97
C LYS A 38 -44.35 11.77 7.35
N ASP A 39 -43.43 11.23 8.15
CA ASP A 39 -43.73 10.79 9.51
C ASP A 39 -43.59 11.96 10.51
N GLU A 40 -44.66 12.21 11.26
CA GLU A 40 -44.77 13.25 12.28
C GLU A 40 -43.75 13.04 13.43
N GLU A 41 -43.31 11.80 13.63
CA GLU A 41 -42.32 11.43 14.64
C GLU A 41 -40.89 11.87 14.25
N THR A 42 -40.51 11.76 12.96
CA THR A 42 -39.23 12.26 12.46
C THR A 42 -39.18 13.78 12.46
N LEU A 43 -40.29 14.45 12.17
CA LEU A 43 -40.42 15.92 12.28
C LEU A 43 -40.32 16.41 13.73
N ASN A 44 -40.92 15.71 14.70
CA ASN A 44 -40.80 16.05 16.12
C ASN A 44 -39.39 15.80 16.67
N LYS A 45 -38.72 14.71 16.23
CA LYS A 45 -37.30 14.49 16.54
C LYS A 45 -36.42 15.60 15.94
N LEU A 46 -36.72 16.06 14.72
CA LEU A 46 -35.98 17.15 14.06
C LEU A 46 -36.18 18.50 14.75
N ASN A 47 -37.40 18.83 15.19
CA ASN A 47 -37.70 20.05 15.96
C ASN A 47 -37.07 20.03 17.35
N SER A 48 -36.89 18.85 17.95
CA SER A 48 -36.19 18.70 19.24
C SER A 48 -34.68 18.91 19.13
N LEU A 49 -34.10 18.69 17.94
CA LEU A 49 -32.75 19.10 17.58
C LEU A 49 -32.80 20.56 17.12
N GLY A 50 -32.89 21.50 18.07
CA GLY A 50 -32.82 22.94 17.76
C GLY A 50 -31.64 23.28 16.84
N GLY A 51 -31.67 24.43 16.13
CA GLY A 51 -30.83 24.72 14.95
C GLY A 51 -29.33 24.34 14.98
N LYS A 52 -28.72 24.24 16.17
CA LYS A 52 -27.36 23.71 16.38
C LYS A 52 -27.22 22.20 16.08
N GLY A 53 -28.22 21.39 16.41
CA GLY A 53 -28.26 19.95 16.11
C GLY A 53 -28.48 19.68 14.63
N LEU A 54 -29.34 20.47 13.99
CA LEU A 54 -29.52 20.46 12.53
C LEU A 54 -28.25 20.83 11.78
N SER A 55 -27.55 21.90 12.20
CA SER A 55 -26.27 22.27 11.58
C SER A 55 -25.18 21.21 11.80
N GLN A 56 -25.17 20.54 12.96
CA GLN A 56 -24.24 19.44 13.25
C GLN A 56 -24.51 18.23 12.34
N LEU A 57 -25.79 17.89 12.11
CA LEU A 57 -26.19 16.81 11.21
C LEU A 57 -25.82 17.12 9.75
N TYR A 58 -26.13 18.33 9.27
CA TYR A 58 -25.73 18.76 7.93
C TYR A 58 -24.22 18.77 7.76
N PHE A 59 -23.46 19.21 8.77
CA PHE A 59 -22.01 19.17 8.76
C PHE A 59 -21.47 17.73 8.73
N MET A 60 -22.08 16.83 9.51
CA MET A 60 -21.69 15.42 9.57
C MET A 60 -22.01 14.68 8.26
N GLU A 61 -23.16 14.95 7.66
CA GLU A 61 -23.56 14.41 6.35
C GLU A 61 -22.67 14.97 5.23
N PHE A 62 -22.40 16.27 5.23
CA PHE A 62 -21.45 16.89 4.32
C PHE A 62 -20.05 16.31 4.48
N ALA A 63 -19.57 16.11 5.70
CA ALA A 63 -18.28 15.48 5.99
C ALA A 63 -18.23 14.01 5.51
N GLN A 64 -19.32 13.26 5.67
CA GLN A 64 -19.41 11.87 5.21
C GLN A 64 -19.47 11.77 3.67
N GLN A 65 -20.25 12.64 3.02
CA GLN A 65 -20.37 12.68 1.56
C GLN A 65 -19.10 13.20 0.89
N SER A 66 -18.44 14.19 1.48
CA SER A 66 -17.13 14.68 1.03
C SER A 66 -16.03 13.64 1.26
N MET A 67 -16.05 12.89 2.37
CA MET A 67 -15.19 11.71 2.51
C MET A 67 -15.45 10.69 1.41
N ASN A 68 -16.71 10.32 1.13
CA ASN A 68 -17.04 9.36 0.06
C ASN A 68 -16.61 9.84 -1.35
N ALA A 69 -16.71 11.14 -1.64
CA ALA A 69 -16.25 11.73 -2.89
C ALA A 69 -14.71 11.78 -2.99
N ILE A 70 -14.01 11.99 -1.87
CA ILE A 70 -12.55 11.86 -1.76
C ILE A 70 -12.13 10.39 -1.96
N PHE A 71 -12.92 9.42 -1.47
CA PHE A 71 -12.70 7.98 -1.66
C PHE A 71 -12.85 7.49 -3.12
N GLY A 72 -13.70 8.15 -3.92
CA GLY A 72 -13.95 7.76 -5.32
C GLY A 72 -12.74 7.92 -6.25
N ASN A 73 -11.86 8.91 -5.98
CA ASN A 73 -10.60 9.10 -6.71
C ASN A 73 -9.42 8.35 -6.07
N THR A 74 -9.67 7.59 -4.99
CA THR A 74 -8.64 6.84 -4.26
C THR A 74 -8.40 5.47 -4.85
N ASN A 75 -9.12 4.95 -5.86
CA ASN A 75 -8.76 3.63 -6.41
C ASN A 75 -7.37 3.61 -7.08
N ALA A 76 -6.93 4.73 -7.67
CA ALA A 76 -5.58 4.86 -8.24
C ALA A 76 -4.51 5.21 -7.18
N GLN A 77 -4.88 5.91 -6.10
CA GLN A 77 -3.94 6.29 -5.02
C GLN A 77 -3.91 5.30 -3.84
N ALA A 78 -4.97 4.56 -3.58
CA ALA A 78 -5.07 3.48 -2.58
C ALA A 78 -4.37 2.21 -3.06
N GLY A 79 -4.31 1.96 -4.37
CA GLY A 79 -3.44 0.91 -4.91
C GLY A 79 -1.99 1.13 -4.48
N VAL A 80 -1.52 2.38 -4.53
CA VAL A 80 -0.18 2.78 -4.10
C VAL A 80 -0.09 2.88 -2.57
N SER A 81 -1.06 3.47 -1.86
CA SER A 81 -1.04 3.57 -0.39
C SER A 81 -1.10 2.20 0.31
N ASN A 82 -1.90 1.27 -0.20
CA ASN A 82 -1.98 -0.10 0.35
C ASN A 82 -0.79 -0.98 -0.05
N LEU A 83 -0.05 -0.63 -1.10
CA LEU A 83 1.24 -1.25 -1.42
C LEU A 83 2.36 -0.69 -0.52
N LEU A 84 2.25 0.59 -0.13
CA LEU A 84 3.28 1.33 0.61
C LEU A 84 3.09 1.22 2.14
N GLY A 85 1.89 0.88 2.61
CA GLY A 85 1.56 0.70 4.02
C GLY A 85 0.92 -0.65 4.38
N GLY A 86 0.85 -1.59 3.43
CA GLY A 86 0.27 -2.91 3.64
C GLY A 86 1.26 -3.92 4.24
N THR A 87 0.76 -4.88 5.00
CA THR A 87 1.56 -6.04 5.44
C THR A 87 2.00 -6.87 4.23
N ALA A 88 3.09 -7.62 4.35
CA ALA A 88 3.55 -8.54 3.30
C ALA A 88 2.41 -9.48 2.81
N GLU A 89 1.54 -9.90 3.72
CA GLU A 89 0.36 -10.71 3.43
C GLU A 89 -0.66 -10.01 2.51
N SER A 90 -0.92 -8.71 2.74
CA SER A 90 -1.78 -7.88 1.87
C SER A 90 -1.19 -7.70 0.47
N ILE A 91 0.13 -7.66 0.35
CA ILE A 91 0.80 -7.55 -0.95
C ILE A 91 0.75 -8.90 -1.68
N LEU A 92 1.13 -9.98 -1.01
CA LEU A 92 1.18 -11.32 -1.60
C LEU A 92 -0.22 -11.85 -1.98
N SER A 93 -1.27 -11.51 -1.23
CA SER A 93 -2.65 -11.95 -1.55
C SER A 93 -3.20 -11.34 -2.84
N LYS A 94 -2.60 -10.25 -3.32
CA LYS A 94 -2.97 -9.59 -4.58
C LYS A 94 -2.19 -10.10 -5.78
N ILE A 95 -1.16 -10.91 -5.57
CA ILE A 95 -0.34 -11.45 -6.65
C ILE A 95 -1.05 -12.67 -7.23
N ASP A 96 -1.36 -12.61 -8.53
CA ASP A 96 -1.75 -13.80 -9.28
C ASP A 96 -0.50 -14.63 -9.57
N PHE A 97 -0.17 -15.52 -8.64
CA PHE A 97 0.93 -16.47 -8.78
C PHE A 97 0.79 -17.34 -10.02
N ALA A 98 -0.45 -17.68 -10.41
CA ALA A 98 -0.67 -18.51 -11.57
C ALA A 98 -0.34 -17.78 -12.88
N GLY A 99 -0.70 -16.50 -12.96
CA GLY A 99 -0.30 -15.60 -14.05
C GLY A 99 1.23 -15.44 -14.17
N LEU A 100 1.98 -15.62 -13.07
CA LEU A 100 3.45 -15.64 -13.08
C LEU A 100 4.05 -16.99 -13.49
N GLY A 101 3.21 -17.98 -13.80
CA GLY A 101 3.61 -19.36 -14.09
C GLY A 101 3.91 -20.20 -12.84
N TYR A 102 3.59 -19.72 -11.63
CA TYR A 102 3.77 -20.47 -10.39
C TYR A 102 2.51 -21.27 -10.06
N MET A 103 2.57 -22.58 -10.27
CA MET A 103 1.46 -23.52 -9.96
C MET A 103 1.62 -24.20 -8.59
N GLY A 104 2.64 -23.83 -7.81
CA GLY A 104 2.94 -24.46 -6.54
C GLY A 104 2.03 -24.00 -5.40
N LYS A 105 2.31 -24.51 -4.20
CA LYS A 105 1.63 -24.09 -2.96
C LYS A 105 1.81 -22.58 -2.76
N SER A 106 0.75 -21.86 -2.39
CA SER A 106 0.82 -20.41 -2.17
C SER A 106 1.83 -20.06 -1.07
N PRO A 107 2.72 -19.06 -1.27
CA PRO A 107 3.69 -18.65 -0.24
C PRO A 107 3.01 -18.19 1.06
N LEU A 108 1.76 -17.71 0.99
CA LEU A 108 0.98 -17.33 2.17
C LEU A 108 0.63 -18.52 3.08
N ALA A 109 0.61 -19.74 2.54
CA ALA A 109 0.30 -20.96 3.26
C ALA A 109 1.56 -21.80 3.57
N MET A 110 2.75 -21.28 3.27
CA MET A 110 4.02 -21.98 3.46
C MET A 110 4.61 -21.73 4.85
N ASN A 111 5.36 -22.72 5.34
CA ASN A 111 6.25 -22.52 6.48
C ASN A 111 7.58 -21.88 6.05
N GLN A 112 8.43 -21.56 7.02
CA GLN A 112 9.68 -20.85 6.76
C GLN A 112 10.67 -21.62 5.87
N ASP A 113 10.75 -22.94 5.99
CA ASP A 113 11.70 -23.75 5.22
C ASP A 113 11.22 -23.93 3.78
N GLU A 114 9.92 -24.12 3.57
CA GLU A 114 9.30 -24.09 2.24
C GLU A 114 9.55 -22.74 1.54
N LEU A 115 9.46 -21.62 2.28
CA LEU A 115 9.76 -20.29 1.74
C LEU A 115 11.24 -20.10 1.38
N LYS A 116 12.16 -20.62 2.20
CA LYS A 116 13.60 -20.60 1.90
C LYS A 116 13.92 -21.40 0.65
N GLU A 117 13.30 -22.55 0.47
CA GLU A 117 13.46 -23.37 -0.73
C GLU A 117 12.89 -22.64 -1.96
N LEU A 118 11.73 -21.99 -1.80
CA LEU A 118 11.08 -21.25 -2.87
C LEU A 118 11.93 -20.08 -3.42
N VAL A 119 12.67 -19.39 -2.55
CA VAL A 119 13.60 -18.30 -2.93
C VAL A 119 15.06 -18.76 -3.03
N GLY A 120 15.33 -20.04 -2.78
CA GLY A 120 16.67 -20.63 -2.84
C GLY A 120 17.16 -20.78 -4.28
N GLU A 121 18.39 -21.28 -4.46
CA GLU A 121 19.06 -21.37 -5.77
C GLU A 121 18.22 -22.10 -6.83
N ASN A 122 17.57 -23.20 -6.44
CA ASN A 122 16.73 -24.01 -7.33
C ASN A 122 15.23 -23.64 -7.24
N GLY A 123 14.88 -22.70 -6.38
CA GLY A 123 13.51 -22.29 -6.11
C GLY A 123 12.90 -21.55 -7.28
N PHE A 124 11.57 -21.60 -7.41
CA PHE A 124 10.87 -20.90 -8.49
C PHE A 124 11.11 -19.38 -8.44
N PHE A 125 11.19 -18.77 -7.25
CA PHE A 125 11.54 -17.36 -7.05
C PHE A 125 13.02 -17.16 -6.69
N GLY A 126 13.85 -18.17 -6.94
CA GLY A 126 15.30 -18.05 -6.84
C GLY A 126 15.87 -17.00 -7.78
N VAL A 127 17.06 -16.51 -7.45
CA VAL A 127 17.78 -15.45 -8.21
C VAL A 127 17.89 -15.83 -9.69
N ALA A 128 18.45 -17.00 -9.99
CA ALA A 128 18.66 -17.45 -11.37
C ALA A 128 17.36 -17.59 -12.16
N ASN A 129 16.34 -18.23 -11.57
CA ASN A 129 15.07 -18.48 -12.25
C ASN A 129 14.26 -17.19 -12.48
N THR A 130 14.31 -16.27 -11.53
CA THR A 130 13.65 -14.96 -11.66
C THR A 130 14.39 -14.08 -12.66
N ALA A 131 15.72 -14.05 -12.61
CA ALA A 131 16.54 -13.32 -13.56
C ALA A 131 16.34 -13.81 -15.00
N ASN A 132 16.26 -15.14 -15.21
CA ASN A 132 15.95 -15.73 -16.50
C ASN A 132 14.61 -15.22 -17.03
N ARG A 133 13.53 -15.27 -16.23
CA ARG A 133 12.21 -14.81 -16.68
C ARG A 133 12.16 -13.33 -17.03
N ILE A 134 12.84 -12.48 -16.27
CA ILE A 134 12.92 -11.05 -16.57
C ILE A 134 13.69 -10.82 -17.88
N ALA A 135 14.86 -11.46 -18.02
CA ALA A 135 15.67 -11.34 -19.23
C ALA A 135 14.93 -11.88 -20.45
N ASP A 136 14.31 -13.06 -20.33
CA ASP A 136 13.54 -13.71 -21.39
C ASP A 136 12.34 -12.86 -21.81
N PHE A 137 11.64 -12.22 -20.87
CA PHE A 137 10.56 -11.29 -21.20
C PHE A 137 11.05 -10.15 -22.09
N VAL A 138 12.20 -9.56 -21.76
CA VAL A 138 12.80 -8.47 -22.55
C VAL A 138 13.32 -8.97 -23.90
N ILE A 139 14.02 -10.10 -23.91
CA ILE A 139 14.60 -10.69 -25.12
C ILE A 139 13.50 -11.10 -26.10
N GLN A 140 12.47 -11.80 -25.62
CA GLN A 140 11.33 -12.21 -26.44
C GLN A 140 10.52 -11.00 -26.91
N GLY A 141 10.33 -9.99 -26.05
CA GLY A 141 9.63 -8.76 -26.41
C GLY A 141 10.35 -7.91 -27.45
N ALA A 142 11.69 -7.90 -27.42
CA ALA A 142 12.51 -7.18 -28.39
C ALA A 142 12.76 -7.98 -29.68
N GLY A 143 12.78 -9.32 -29.61
CA GLY A 143 13.18 -10.20 -30.70
C GLY A 143 14.64 -10.01 -31.08
N ASP A 144 14.92 -9.97 -32.38
CA ASP A 144 16.27 -9.76 -32.92
C ASP A 144 16.60 -8.30 -33.22
N ASP A 145 15.91 -7.35 -32.58
CA ASP A 145 16.13 -5.91 -32.77
C ASP A 145 17.05 -5.36 -31.65
N PRO A 146 18.32 -5.00 -31.96
CA PRO A 146 19.26 -4.51 -30.96
C PRO A 146 18.83 -3.19 -30.31
N GLN A 147 18.12 -2.32 -31.05
CA GLN A 147 17.65 -1.05 -30.49
C GLN A 147 16.54 -1.28 -29.47
N LYS A 148 15.64 -2.24 -29.72
CA LYS A 148 14.61 -2.62 -28.74
C LYS A 148 15.22 -3.30 -27.53
N LEU A 149 16.22 -4.16 -27.70
CA LEU A 149 16.93 -4.77 -26.58
C LEU A 149 17.63 -3.73 -25.71
N GLN A 150 18.32 -2.75 -26.31
CA GLN A 150 18.93 -1.65 -25.57
C GLN A 150 17.89 -0.83 -24.78
N LYS A 151 16.74 -0.52 -25.39
CA LYS A 151 15.62 0.13 -24.68
C LYS A 151 15.06 -0.72 -23.55
N GLY A 152 14.97 -2.03 -23.74
CA GLY A 152 14.57 -2.99 -22.72
C GLY A 152 15.55 -3.02 -21.55
N PHE A 153 16.85 -3.04 -21.84
CA PHE A 153 17.93 -3.00 -20.85
C PHE A 153 17.89 -1.73 -20.00
N GLU A 154 17.75 -0.55 -20.63
CA GLU A 154 17.59 0.71 -19.88
C GLU A 154 16.26 0.76 -19.11
N GLY A 155 15.19 0.20 -19.68
CA GLY A 155 13.90 0.04 -19.01
C GLY A 155 13.98 -0.80 -17.73
N MET A 156 14.76 -1.89 -17.75
CA MET A 156 15.02 -2.71 -16.57
C MET A 156 15.75 -1.93 -15.47
N LYS A 157 16.82 -1.21 -15.82
CA LYS A 157 17.56 -0.37 -14.86
C LYS A 157 16.67 0.68 -14.22
N LYS A 158 15.92 1.41 -15.05
CA LYS A 158 14.99 2.45 -14.59
C LYS A 158 13.88 1.87 -13.70
N GLY A 159 13.26 0.76 -14.10
CA GLY A 159 12.22 0.11 -13.30
C GLY A 159 12.74 -0.39 -11.95
N PHE A 160 13.98 -0.87 -11.90
CA PHE A 160 14.61 -1.26 -10.64
C PHE A 160 14.89 -0.07 -9.72
N GLU A 161 15.39 1.04 -10.27
CA GLU A 161 15.58 2.29 -9.52
C GLU A 161 14.25 2.83 -8.97
N GLU A 162 13.20 2.82 -9.77
CA GLU A 162 11.85 3.20 -9.33
C GLU A 162 11.36 2.29 -8.18
N ALA A 163 11.60 0.98 -8.28
CA ALA A 163 11.28 0.04 -7.20
C ALA A 163 12.08 0.30 -5.92
N GLN A 164 13.36 0.67 -6.03
CA GLN A 164 14.19 1.09 -4.88
C GLN A 164 13.62 2.36 -4.21
N ASN A 165 13.24 3.36 -5.02
CA ASN A 165 12.65 4.58 -4.52
C ASN A 165 11.32 4.30 -3.81
N LEU A 166 10.49 3.42 -4.37
CA LEU A 166 9.23 2.99 -3.76
C LEU A 166 9.43 2.21 -2.46
N TRP A 167 10.49 1.41 -2.41
CA TRP A 167 10.89 0.66 -1.22
C TRP A 167 11.40 1.57 -0.09
N GLY A 168 11.75 2.83 -0.39
CA GLY A 168 12.30 3.78 0.58
C GLY A 168 13.80 3.60 0.83
N GLY A 169 14.54 3.01 -0.12
CA GLY A 169 15.98 2.84 0.01
C GLY A 169 16.55 1.73 -0.89
N LYS A 170 17.62 1.07 -0.44
CA LYS A 170 18.18 -0.07 -1.17
C LYS A 170 17.28 -1.29 -1.01
N LEU A 171 16.98 -1.93 -2.15
CA LEU A 171 16.29 -3.22 -2.15
C LEU A 171 17.20 -4.30 -1.51
N PRO A 172 16.61 -5.37 -0.94
CA PRO A 172 17.36 -6.49 -0.38
C PRO A 172 18.37 -7.09 -1.38
N GLN A 173 19.44 -7.71 -0.86
CA GLN A 173 20.52 -8.24 -1.68
C GLN A 173 20.03 -9.21 -2.76
N ILE A 174 19.09 -10.10 -2.43
CA ILE A 174 18.48 -11.04 -3.38
C ILE A 174 17.88 -10.33 -4.61
N SER A 175 17.25 -9.17 -4.42
CA SER A 175 16.69 -8.39 -5.52
C SER A 175 17.78 -7.75 -6.39
N GLN A 176 18.87 -7.28 -5.76
CA GLN A 176 20.04 -6.75 -6.46
C GLN A 176 20.73 -7.83 -7.30
N ASP A 177 20.96 -9.01 -6.71
CA ASP A 177 21.56 -10.14 -7.41
C ASP A 177 20.71 -10.57 -8.61
N THR A 178 19.39 -10.58 -8.43
CA THR A 178 18.42 -10.94 -9.49
C THR A 178 18.47 -9.96 -10.66
N ILE A 179 18.42 -8.65 -10.41
CA ILE A 179 18.44 -7.67 -11.50
C ILE A 179 19.79 -7.64 -12.20
N ASN A 180 20.90 -7.75 -11.46
CA ASN A 180 22.25 -7.76 -12.04
C ASN A 180 22.42 -8.94 -13.00
N GLN A 181 21.99 -10.13 -12.59
CA GLN A 181 22.05 -11.31 -13.45
C GLN A 181 21.12 -11.21 -14.66
N ALA A 182 19.95 -10.59 -14.51
CA ALA A 182 19.03 -10.36 -15.62
C ALA A 182 19.64 -9.37 -16.65
N LEU A 183 20.22 -8.26 -16.17
CA LEU A 183 20.89 -7.27 -17.01
C LEU A 183 22.07 -7.89 -17.76
N GLU A 184 22.89 -8.71 -17.10
CA GLU A 184 23.99 -9.41 -17.73
C GLU A 184 23.51 -10.30 -18.90
N LYS A 185 22.39 -11.00 -18.73
CA LYS A 185 21.80 -11.84 -19.78
C LYS A 185 21.31 -11.03 -20.97
N VAL A 186 20.61 -9.93 -20.74
CA VAL A 186 20.15 -9.05 -21.82
C VAL A 186 21.35 -8.39 -22.52
N SER A 187 22.37 -7.95 -21.77
CA SER A 187 23.61 -7.39 -22.33
C SER A 187 24.30 -8.37 -23.27
N LYS A 188 24.48 -9.63 -22.84
CA LYS A 188 25.04 -10.69 -23.69
C LYS A 188 24.25 -10.86 -24.98
N ARG A 189 22.91 -10.83 -24.91
CA ARG A 189 22.07 -10.93 -26.11
C ARG A 189 22.23 -9.75 -27.06
N ILE A 190 22.42 -8.53 -26.54
CA ILE A 190 22.68 -7.35 -27.37
C ILE A 190 24.02 -7.50 -28.09
N ASP A 191 25.06 -7.95 -27.36
CA ASP A 191 26.39 -8.16 -27.91
C ASP A 191 26.41 -9.24 -28.99
N GLU A 192 25.69 -10.36 -28.79
CA GLU A 192 25.51 -11.44 -29.77
C GLU A 192 24.90 -10.95 -31.10
N LEU A 193 23.98 -9.99 -31.04
CA LEU A 193 23.33 -9.42 -32.21
C LEU A 193 24.12 -8.28 -32.86
N GLY A 194 25.36 -8.06 -32.41
CA GLY A 194 26.22 -6.98 -32.91
C GLY A 194 25.75 -5.59 -32.50
N GLY A 195 24.81 -5.50 -31.55
CA GLY A 195 24.51 -4.26 -30.87
C GLY A 195 25.70 -3.93 -29.96
N GLN A 196 26.46 -2.89 -30.25
CA GLN A 196 27.51 -2.47 -29.33
C GLN A 196 26.86 -2.02 -28.01
N THR A 197 27.08 -2.76 -26.91
CA THR A 197 26.90 -2.24 -25.53
C THR A 197 28.20 -1.72 -24.93
N LEU A 198 29.27 -1.59 -25.73
CA LEU A 198 30.54 -1.01 -25.31
C LEU A 198 30.40 0.50 -25.05
N ASN A 199 29.93 0.83 -23.86
CA ASN A 199 30.44 1.93 -23.03
C ASN A 199 30.32 1.49 -21.56
N LEU A 200 31.07 0.43 -21.22
CA LEU A 200 31.62 0.30 -19.87
C LEU A 200 32.76 1.34 -19.79
N GLU A 201 32.39 2.61 -19.57
CA GLU A 201 33.38 3.65 -19.32
C GLU A 201 34.09 3.38 -17.99
N ALA A 202 35.40 3.63 -18.03
CA ALA A 202 36.41 3.48 -16.99
C ALA A 202 36.21 4.42 -15.80
#